data_AF-A0A1A0KG05-F1
#
_entry.id   AF-A0A1A0KG05-F1
#
_cell.length_a   1.000
_cell.length_b   1.000
_cell.length_c   1.000
_cell.angle_alpha   90.00
_cell.angle_beta   90.00
_cell.angle_gamma   90.00
#
_symmetry.space_group_name_H-M   'P 1'
#
loop_
_entity.id
_entity.type
_entity.pdbx_description
1 polymer ?
#
loop_
_entity_poly.entity_id
_entity_poly.type
_entity_poly.pdbx_seq_one_letter_code
_entity_poly.pdbx_strand_id
1 'polypeptide(L)'
;MTPSALFFQLGTEYRRRVHLSLCEDALPTWIGYVREKPSALRYRDSVVGMRHDVDVELPADALRSAGAGVDLADVGNRYLEPITALQDDDLAFPDPVEFAYYAIYNCFRKYVGGDNIEDWLIVNQALSAHDSDQAAPRLTRTINEITRTPPANRPTASHDSRGR
;
A
#
# COMPACT_ATOMS: atom_id res chain seq x y z
N MET A 1 15.19 -20.51 7.30
CA MET A 1 14.72 -19.82 6.09
C MET A 1 14.35 -18.40 6.49
N THR A 2 14.76 -17.38 5.73
CA THR A 2 14.43 -15.97 6.07
C THR A 2 12.98 -15.65 5.71
N PRO A 3 12.32 -14.69 6.41
CA PRO A 3 10.97 -14.24 6.06
C PRO A 3 10.86 -13.73 4.60
N SER A 4 11.91 -13.09 4.09
CA SER A 4 11.99 -12.66 2.68
C SER A 4 11.99 -13.85 1.70
N ALA A 5 12.73 -14.92 2.01
CA ALA A 5 12.74 -16.12 1.17
C ALA A 5 11.37 -16.81 1.14
N LEU A 6 10.66 -16.84 2.28
CA LEU A 6 9.29 -17.36 2.35
C LEU A 6 8.34 -16.53 1.47
N PHE A 7 8.43 -15.21 1.53
CA PHE A 7 7.62 -14.32 0.70
C PHE A 7 7.82 -14.57 -0.80
N PHE A 8 9.06 -14.71 -1.26
CA PHE A 8 9.34 -14.95 -2.69
C PHE A 8 8.95 -16.34 -3.17
N GLN A 9 8.70 -17.31 -2.29
CA GLN A 9 8.15 -18.61 -2.68
C GLN A 9 6.64 -18.58 -2.92
N LEU A 10 5.96 -17.50 -2.50
CA LEU A 10 4.53 -17.33 -2.74
C LEU A 10 4.24 -17.05 -4.22
N GLY A 11 3.11 -17.58 -4.71
CA GLY A 11 2.55 -17.17 -6.01
C GLY A 11 2.00 -15.74 -5.98
N THR A 12 1.83 -15.14 -7.17
CA THR A 12 1.44 -13.73 -7.34
C THR A 12 0.22 -13.31 -6.52
N GLU A 13 -0.82 -14.16 -6.48
CA GLU A 13 -2.04 -13.86 -5.72
C GLU A 13 -1.80 -13.80 -4.20
N TYR A 14 -0.98 -14.71 -3.68
CA TYR A 14 -0.62 -14.70 -2.26
C TYR A 14 0.28 -13.51 -1.93
N ARG A 15 1.22 -13.14 -2.81
CA ARG A 15 2.04 -11.93 -2.64
C ARG A 15 1.19 -10.67 -2.63
N ARG A 16 0.20 -10.57 -3.52
CA ARG A 16 -0.77 -9.45 -3.53
C ARG A 16 -1.50 -9.33 -2.20
N ARG A 17 -1.98 -10.43 -1.66
CA ARG A 17 -2.64 -10.43 -0.35
C ARG A 17 -1.69 -10.02 0.78
N VAL A 18 -0.42 -10.42 0.72
CA VAL A 18 0.59 -10.00 1.70
C VAL A 18 0.83 -8.49 1.61
N HIS A 19 0.99 -7.93 0.41
CA HIS A 19 1.13 -6.49 0.25
C HIS A 19 -0.07 -5.72 0.82
N LEU A 20 -1.29 -6.13 0.47
CA LEU A 20 -2.52 -5.49 0.96
C LEU A 20 -2.60 -5.54 2.49
N SER A 21 -2.33 -6.71 3.09
CA SER A 21 -2.38 -6.88 4.54
C SER A 21 -1.30 -6.06 5.26
N LEU A 22 -0.08 -5.99 4.72
CA LEU A 22 0.97 -5.16 5.31
C LEU A 22 0.66 -3.66 5.16
N CYS A 23 0.08 -3.24 4.03
CA CYS A 23 -0.34 -1.85 3.84
C CYS A 23 -1.51 -1.48 4.77
N GLU A 24 -2.43 -2.41 5.03
CA GLU A 24 -3.51 -2.25 6.02
C GLU A 24 -2.94 -2.11 7.43
N ASP A 25 -1.95 -2.92 7.80
CA ASP A 25 -1.23 -2.82 9.08
C ASP A 25 -0.45 -1.49 9.22
N ALA A 26 0.02 -0.91 8.11
CA ALA A 26 0.77 0.35 8.09
C ALA A 26 -0.11 1.62 8.10
N LEU A 27 -1.34 1.53 7.59
CA LEU A 27 -2.28 2.67 7.51
C LEU A 27 -2.55 3.36 8.86
N PRO A 28 -2.66 2.66 10.01
CA PRO A 28 -2.76 3.31 11.32
C PRO A 28 -1.64 4.30 11.64
N THR A 29 -0.42 4.10 11.15
CA THR A 29 0.70 5.04 11.33
C THR A 29 0.40 6.39 10.67
N TRP A 30 -0.17 6.37 9.47
CA TRP A 30 -0.65 7.58 8.78
C TRP A 30 -1.80 8.26 9.53
N ILE A 31 -2.82 7.48 9.90
CA ILE A 31 -4.01 8.00 10.59
C ILE A 31 -3.63 8.65 11.93
N GLY A 32 -2.72 8.03 12.68
CA GLY A 32 -2.20 8.58 13.93
C GLY A 32 -1.51 9.92 13.71
N TYR A 33 -0.60 9.99 12.73
CA TYR A 33 0.11 11.22 12.38
C TYR A 33 -0.82 12.37 12.00
N VAL A 34 -1.79 12.14 11.12
CA VAL A 34 -2.78 13.14 10.69
C VAL A 34 -3.54 13.73 11.89
N ARG A 35 -3.94 12.88 12.84
CA ARG A 35 -4.67 13.30 14.04
C ARG A 35 -3.81 14.13 14.99
N GLU A 36 -2.56 13.76 15.16
CA GLU A 36 -1.64 14.43 16.08
C GLU A 36 -1.07 15.73 15.52
N LYS A 37 -0.84 15.78 14.20
CA LYS A 37 -0.10 16.86 13.53
C LYS A 37 -0.81 17.41 12.28
N PRO A 38 -2.07 17.87 12.37
CA PRO A 38 -2.81 18.35 11.21
C PRO A 38 -2.15 19.56 10.53
N SER A 39 -1.39 20.38 11.25
CA SER A 39 -0.67 21.53 10.68
C SER A 39 0.51 21.13 9.80
N ALA A 40 1.07 19.93 9.98
CA ALA A 40 2.21 19.43 9.21
C ALA A 40 1.79 18.88 7.83
N LEU A 41 0.48 18.85 7.55
CA LEU A 41 -0.10 18.46 6.27
C LEU A 41 -0.17 19.63 5.29
N ARG A 42 0.28 20.82 5.70
CA ARG A 42 0.34 22.01 4.84
C ARG A 42 1.73 22.17 4.30
N TYR A 43 1.84 22.26 2.98
CA TYR A 43 3.09 22.52 2.30
C TYR A 43 2.93 23.66 1.29
N ARG A 44 4.07 24.13 0.80
CA ARG A 44 4.13 25.17 -0.21
C ARG A 44 4.98 24.64 -1.34
N ASP A 45 4.41 24.59 -2.54
CA ASP A 45 5.13 24.30 -3.76
C ASP A 45 6.20 25.39 -3.97
N SER A 46 7.46 24.99 -4.07
CA SER A 46 8.60 25.91 -4.21
C SER A 46 8.68 26.54 -5.60
N VAL A 47 8.10 25.92 -6.62
CA VAL A 47 8.12 26.38 -8.02
C VAL A 47 7.11 27.49 -8.25
N VAL A 48 5.84 27.27 -7.87
CA VAL A 48 4.76 28.23 -8.08
C VAL A 48 4.37 29.01 -6.83
N GLY A 49 4.87 28.62 -5.66
CA GLY A 49 4.63 29.30 -4.39
C GLY A 49 3.23 29.09 -3.81
N MET A 50 2.42 28.20 -4.39
CA MET A 50 1.05 27.89 -3.97
C MET A 50 1.04 27.06 -2.68
N ARG A 51 0.03 27.25 -1.84
CA ARG A 51 -0.15 26.49 -0.59
C ARG A 51 -1.15 25.38 -0.81
N HIS A 52 -0.81 24.20 -0.32
CA HIS A 52 -1.59 22.99 -0.49
C HIS A 52 -1.78 22.30 0.85
N ASP A 53 -2.86 21.53 0.95
CA ASP A 53 -3.14 20.65 2.08
C ASP A 53 -3.11 19.21 1.55
N VAL A 54 -2.38 18.32 2.23
CA VAL A 54 -2.37 16.90 1.90
C VAL A 54 -3.76 16.32 2.17
N ASP A 55 -4.29 15.60 1.18
CA ASP A 55 -5.52 14.85 1.31
C ASP A 55 -5.35 13.68 2.30
N VAL A 56 -6.03 13.79 3.44
CA VAL A 56 -5.89 12.84 4.55
C VAL A 56 -6.50 11.48 4.28
N GLU A 57 -7.50 11.41 3.40
CA GLU A 57 -8.21 10.17 3.07
C GLU A 57 -7.48 9.39 1.96
N LEU A 58 -6.54 10.05 1.28
CA LEU A 58 -5.89 9.51 0.09
C LEU A 58 -5.23 8.13 0.31
N PRO A 59 -4.44 7.88 1.38
CA PRO A 59 -3.92 6.53 1.63
C PRO A 59 -5.00 5.47 1.88
N ALA A 60 -6.09 5.82 2.57
CA ALA A 60 -7.19 4.88 2.79
C ALA A 60 -7.92 4.55 1.48
N ASP A 61 -8.18 5.56 0.65
CA ASP A 61 -8.81 5.41 -0.67
C ASP A 61 -7.96 4.58 -1.63
N ALA A 62 -6.64 4.77 -1.56
CA ALA A 62 -5.66 4.02 -2.34
C ALA A 62 -5.62 2.55 -1.98
N LEU A 63 -5.63 2.24 -0.68
CA LEU A 63 -5.65 0.85 -0.22
C LEU A 63 -6.95 0.15 -0.63
N ARG A 64 -8.10 0.83 -0.52
CA ARG A 64 -9.38 0.29 -1.02
C ARG A 64 -9.36 0.02 -2.52
N SER A 65 -8.81 0.96 -3.29
CA SER A 65 -8.65 0.83 -4.75
C SER A 65 -7.71 -0.32 -5.12
N ALA A 66 -6.58 -0.46 -4.42
CA ALA A 66 -5.64 -1.57 -4.61
C ALA A 66 -6.28 -2.94 -4.30
N GLY A 67 -7.10 -3.01 -3.25
CA GLY A 67 -7.87 -4.20 -2.90
C GLY A 67 -8.90 -4.56 -3.98
N ALA A 68 -9.62 -3.57 -4.51
CA ALA A 68 -10.58 -3.76 -5.60
C ALA A 68 -9.92 -4.04 -6.97
N GLY A 69 -8.65 -3.63 -7.15
CA GLY A 69 -7.93 -3.72 -8.42
C GLY A 69 -8.41 -2.69 -9.46
N VAL A 70 -9.04 -1.61 -9.01
CA VAL A 70 -9.57 -0.53 -9.86
C VAL A 70 -9.50 0.79 -9.08
N ASP A 71 -9.28 1.91 -9.77
CA ASP A 71 -9.28 3.24 -9.15
C ASP A 71 -10.72 3.66 -8.82
N LEU A 72 -11.06 3.64 -7.53
CA LEU A 72 -12.42 3.92 -7.05
C LEU A 72 -12.66 5.39 -6.73
N ALA A 73 -11.60 6.20 -6.60
CA ALA A 73 -11.70 7.53 -6.01
C ALA A 73 -10.73 8.55 -6.65
N ASP A 74 -10.39 8.33 -7.93
CA ASP A 74 -9.45 9.14 -8.69
C ASP A 74 -8.08 9.29 -7.98
N VAL A 75 -7.67 8.20 -7.32
CA VAL A 75 -6.48 8.12 -6.48
C VAL A 75 -5.23 8.42 -7.30
N GLY A 76 -5.19 7.95 -8.54
CA GLY A 76 -4.05 8.17 -9.43
C GLY A 76 -3.75 9.66 -9.63
N ASN A 77 -4.78 10.47 -9.85
CA ASN A 77 -4.62 11.92 -10.03
C ASN A 77 -4.35 12.63 -8.70
N ARG A 78 -5.04 12.24 -7.62
CA ARG A 78 -4.89 12.85 -6.29
C ARG A 78 -3.49 12.65 -5.69
N TYR A 79 -2.77 11.60 -6.07
CA TYR A 79 -1.39 11.37 -5.63
C TYR A 79 -0.34 12.18 -6.40
N LEU A 80 -0.64 12.71 -7.59
CA LEU A 80 0.39 13.36 -8.42
C LEU A 80 1.09 14.47 -7.66
N GLU A 81 0.31 15.37 -7.08
CA GLU A 81 0.82 16.54 -6.38
C GLU A 81 1.61 16.20 -5.10
N PRO A 82 1.08 15.43 -4.13
CA PRO A 82 1.82 15.13 -2.91
C PRO A 82 3.07 14.26 -3.16
N ILE A 83 3.07 13.38 -4.18
CA ILE A 83 4.26 12.60 -4.52
C ILE A 83 5.34 13.50 -5.12
N THR A 84 4.99 14.44 -6.00
CA THR A 84 5.93 15.43 -6.51
C THR A 84 6.47 16.30 -5.36
N ALA A 85 5.61 16.79 -4.47
CA ALA A 85 6.04 17.59 -3.33
C ALA A 85 7.00 16.83 -2.37
N LEU A 86 6.79 15.53 -2.16
CA LEU A 86 7.72 14.69 -1.40
C LEU A 86 9.07 14.49 -2.12
N GLN A 87 9.08 14.44 -3.45
CA GLN A 87 10.30 14.28 -4.24
C GLN A 87 11.12 15.57 -4.34
N ASP A 88 10.44 16.72 -4.30
CA ASP A 88 11.05 18.05 -4.39
C ASP A 88 11.40 18.64 -3.00
N ASP A 89 11.26 17.86 -1.93
CA ASP A 89 11.46 18.26 -0.52
C ASP A 89 10.53 19.41 -0.04
N ASP A 90 9.46 19.70 -0.78
CA ASP A 90 8.44 20.69 -0.41
C ASP A 90 7.49 20.18 0.67
N LEU A 91 7.30 18.86 0.72
CA LEU A 91 6.56 18.12 1.73
C LEU A 91 7.49 17.09 2.37
N ALA A 92 7.48 16.98 3.70
CA ALA A 92 8.28 15.99 4.41
C ALA A 92 7.48 15.36 5.53
N PHE A 93 7.57 14.04 5.65
CA PHE A 93 6.98 13.28 6.76
C PHE A 93 8.09 12.67 7.62
N PRO A 94 7.81 12.37 8.90
CA PRO A 94 8.69 11.49 9.66
C PRO A 94 8.80 10.13 8.97
N ASP A 95 9.99 9.51 8.99
CA ASP A 95 10.28 8.29 8.24
C ASP A 95 9.19 7.20 8.34
N PRO A 96 8.66 6.83 9.53
CA PRO A 96 7.64 5.79 9.62
C PRO A 96 6.34 6.15 8.87
N VAL A 97 5.99 7.43 8.86
CA VAL A 97 4.80 7.96 8.18
C VAL A 97 5.04 7.99 6.68
N GLU A 98 6.21 8.45 6.25
CA GLU A 98 6.61 8.46 4.84
C GLU A 98 6.65 7.05 4.26
N PHE A 99 7.22 6.08 4.98
CA PHE A 99 7.25 4.69 4.58
C PHE A 99 5.85 4.08 4.46
N ALA A 100 4.94 4.36 5.40
CA ALA A 100 3.54 3.95 5.28
C ALA A 100 2.88 4.56 4.04
N TYR A 101 3.08 5.86 3.81
CA TYR A 101 2.52 6.59 2.69
C TYR A 101 2.99 6.02 1.35
N TYR A 102 4.30 5.80 1.19
CA TYR A 102 4.86 5.21 -0.02
C TYR A 102 4.50 3.74 -0.22
N ALA A 103 4.45 2.94 0.84
CA ALA A 103 4.04 1.53 0.73
C ALA A 103 2.63 1.42 0.11
N ILE A 104 1.70 2.24 0.61
CA ILE A 104 0.32 2.27 0.14
C ILE A 104 0.24 2.81 -1.30
N TYR A 105 0.93 3.91 -1.60
CA TYR A 105 1.02 4.46 -2.95
C TYR A 105 1.56 3.43 -3.95
N ASN A 106 2.69 2.80 -3.65
CA ASN A 106 3.33 1.81 -4.50
C ASN A 106 2.48 0.55 -4.68
N CYS A 107 1.76 0.14 -3.63
CA CYS A 107 0.78 -0.94 -3.71
C CYS A 107 -0.36 -0.60 -4.70
N PHE A 108 -0.91 0.62 -4.61
CA PHE A 108 -1.90 1.13 -5.55
C PHE A 108 -1.35 1.19 -6.99
N ARG A 109 -0.18 1.80 -7.21
CA ARG A 109 0.45 1.92 -8.52
C ARG A 109 0.69 0.55 -9.17
N LYS A 110 1.12 -0.44 -8.38
CA LYS A 110 1.32 -1.81 -8.88
C LYS A 110 0.02 -2.50 -9.27
N TYR A 111 -1.01 -2.46 -8.42
CA TYR A 111 -2.22 -3.27 -8.62
C TYR A 111 -3.35 -2.59 -9.39
N VAL A 112 -3.32 -1.26 -9.49
CA VAL A 112 -4.30 -0.46 -10.22
C VAL A 112 -3.66 0.23 -11.41
N GLY A 113 -2.50 0.87 -11.21
CA GLY A 113 -1.77 1.55 -12.27
C GLY A 113 -1.09 0.61 -13.28
N GLY A 114 -0.82 -0.64 -12.88
CA GLY A 114 -0.08 -1.61 -13.70
C GLY A 114 1.43 -1.37 -13.74
N ASP A 115 1.96 -0.54 -12.84
CA ASP A 115 3.37 -0.20 -12.80
C ASP A 115 4.23 -1.39 -12.38
N ASN A 116 5.43 -1.47 -12.96
CA ASN A 116 6.43 -2.48 -12.58
C ASN A 116 7.16 -2.06 -11.30
N ILE A 117 6.49 -2.18 -10.16
CA ILE A 117 7.04 -1.95 -8.83
C ILE A 117 7.58 -3.26 -8.25
N GLU A 118 8.82 -3.24 -7.75
CA GLU A 118 9.45 -4.38 -7.08
C GLU A 118 8.63 -4.84 -5.87
N ASP A 119 8.29 -6.14 -5.80
CA ASP A 119 7.45 -6.69 -4.72
C ASP A 119 8.07 -6.39 -3.34
N TRP A 120 9.39 -6.56 -3.22
CA TRP A 120 10.08 -6.34 -1.96
C TRP A 120 10.09 -4.87 -1.51
N LEU A 121 9.97 -3.91 -2.43
CA LEU A 121 9.93 -2.50 -2.07
C LEU A 121 8.69 -2.20 -1.22
N ILE A 122 7.52 -2.68 -1.64
CA ILE A 122 6.26 -2.50 -0.92
C ILE A 122 6.35 -3.16 0.46
N VAL A 123 6.85 -4.39 0.53
CA VAL A 123 7.04 -5.11 1.80
C VAL A 123 7.97 -4.34 2.73
N ASN A 124 9.13 -3.92 2.22
CA ASN A 124 10.14 -3.23 3.03
C ASN A 124 9.59 -1.90 3.57
N GLN A 125 8.95 -1.09 2.73
CA GLN A 125 8.35 0.18 3.15
C GLN A 125 7.23 -0.05 4.18
N ALA A 126 6.32 -1.00 3.96
CA ALA A 126 5.25 -1.28 4.93
C ALA A 126 5.79 -1.74 6.29
N LEU A 127 6.87 -2.54 6.31
CA LEU A 127 7.51 -2.98 7.55
C LEU A 127 8.29 -1.85 8.24
N SER A 128 8.93 -0.96 7.48
CA SER A 128 9.65 0.21 7.99
C SER A 128 8.75 1.29 8.58
N ALA A 129 7.43 1.21 8.37
CA ALA A 129 6.45 2.02 9.07
C ALA A 129 6.29 1.65 10.56
N HIS A 130 6.96 0.59 11.01
CA HIS A 130 6.94 0.07 12.37
C HIS A 130 8.35 -0.10 12.94
N ASP A 131 8.43 -0.41 14.24
CA ASP A 131 9.70 -0.70 14.90
C ASP A 131 10.46 -1.86 14.20
N SER A 132 11.75 -1.66 13.99
CA SER A 132 12.59 -2.57 13.18
C SER A 132 12.69 -3.99 13.75
N ASP A 133 12.56 -4.14 15.07
CA ASP A 133 12.56 -5.44 15.76
C ASP A 133 11.30 -6.25 15.45
N GLN A 134 10.21 -5.59 15.05
CA GLN A 134 8.94 -6.23 14.70
C GLN A 134 8.84 -6.61 13.22
N ALA A 135 9.75 -6.16 12.34
CA ALA A 135 9.65 -6.35 10.90
C ALA A 135 9.59 -7.84 10.49
N ALA A 136 10.55 -8.65 10.95
CA ALA A 136 10.62 -10.08 10.62
C ALA A 136 9.45 -10.90 11.23
N PRO A 137 9.09 -10.72 12.52
CA PRO A 137 7.90 -11.34 13.09
C PRO A 137 6.59 -10.98 12.36
N ARG A 138 6.41 -9.70 12.00
CA ARG A 138 5.21 -9.21 11.29
C ARG A 138 5.06 -9.85 9.91
N LEU A 139 6.13 -9.89 9.12
CA LEU A 139 6.10 -10.53 7.80
C LEU A 139 5.77 -12.02 7.91
N THR A 140 6.41 -12.72 8.86
CA THR A 140 6.17 -14.15 9.07
C THR A 140 4.73 -14.44 9.48
N ARG A 141 4.19 -13.66 10.43
CA ARG A 141 2.79 -13.76 10.86
C ARG A 141 1.83 -13.56 9.69
N THR A 142 2.03 -12.49 8.93
CA THR A 142 1.18 -12.12 7.78
C THR A 142 1.15 -13.23 6.72
N ILE A 143 2.33 -13.78 6.36
CA ILE A 143 2.42 -14.91 5.43
C ILE A 143 1.64 -16.13 5.95
N ASN A 144 1.80 -16.47 7.23
CA ASN A 144 1.11 -17.61 7.83
C ASN A 144 -0.42 -17.45 7.85
N GLU A 145 -0.93 -16.25 8.15
CA GLU A 145 -2.36 -15.96 8.17
C GLU A 145 -2.99 -16.05 6.77
N ILE A 146 -2.29 -15.49 5.78
CA ILE A 146 -2.75 -15.46 4.39
C ILE A 146 -2.73 -16.85 3.76
N THR A 147 -1.69 -17.65 4.03
CA THR A 147 -1.59 -19.02 3.51
C THR A 147 -2.59 -19.98 4.15
N ARG A 148 -3.04 -19.70 5.39
CA ARG A 148 -4.11 -20.47 6.05
C ARG A 148 -5.51 -20.17 5.52
N THR A 149 -5.70 -19.00 4.92
CA THR A 149 -7.00 -18.55 4.39
C THR A 149 -6.95 -18.62 2.87
N PRO A 150 -7.33 -19.73 2.22
CA PRO A 150 -7.26 -19.84 0.76
C PRO A 150 -8.14 -18.78 0.09
N PRO A 151 -7.78 -18.31 -1.12
CA PRO A 151 -8.63 -17.41 -1.87
C PRO A 151 -10.00 -18.06 -2.10
N ALA A 152 -11.09 -17.28 -1.96
CA ALA A 152 -12.43 -17.79 -2.20
C ALA A 152 -12.49 -18.39 -3.62
N ASN A 153 -12.80 -19.69 -3.71
CA ASN A 153 -12.95 -20.39 -4.99
C ASN A 153 -13.88 -19.59 -5.91
N ARG A 154 -13.38 -19.14 -7.06
CA ARG A 154 -14.27 -18.79 -8.18
C ARG A 154 -15.05 -20.07 -8.51
N PRO A 155 -16.39 -20.04 -8.61
CA PRO A 155 -17.12 -21.19 -9.12
C PRO A 155 -16.59 -21.47 -10.53
N THR A 156 -15.96 -22.64 -10.69
CA THR A 156 -15.66 -23.20 -12.00
C THR A 156 -16.99 -23.30 -12.73
N ALA A 157 -17.11 -22.59 -13.86
CA ALA A 157 -18.25 -22.72 -14.74
C ALA A 157 -18.42 -24.21 -15.06
N SER A 158 -19.49 -24.82 -14.53
CA SER A 158 -19.85 -26.18 -14.85
C SER A 158 -20.09 -26.22 -16.34
N HIS A 159 -19.25 -26.99 -17.02
CA HIS A 159 -19.47 -27.43 -18.38
C HIS A 159 -20.78 -28.25 -18.38
N ASP A 160 -21.89 -27.62 -18.75
CA ASP A 160 -23.15 -28.34 -18.99
C ASP A 160 -23.17 -28.78 -20.46
N SER A 161 -22.45 -29.87 -20.72
CA SER A 161 -22.64 -30.69 -21.91
C SER A 161 -23.81 -31.64 -21.67
N ARG A 162 -25.03 -31.14 -21.94
CA ARG A 162 -26.24 -31.92 -22.24
C ARG A 162 -26.95 -31.16 -23.36
N GLY A 163 -26.92 -31.59 -24.61
CA GLY A 163 -27.46 -32.87 -25.05
C GLY A 163 -28.83 -32.63 -25.65
N ARG A 164 -28.87 -32.31 -26.95
CA ARG A 164 -29.85 -32.74 -27.96
C ARG A 164 -29.43 -32.26 -29.33
#